data_AF-K2CVN7-F1
#
_entry.id   AF-K2CVN7-F1
#
_cell.length_a   1.000
_cell.length_b   1.000
_cell.length_c   1.000
_cell.angle_alpha   90.00
_cell.angle_beta   90.00
_cell.angle_gamma   90.00
#
_symmetry.space_group_name_H-M   'P 1'
#
loop_
_entity.id
_entity.type
_entity.pdbx_description
1 polymer ?
#
loop_
_entity_poly.entity_id
_entity_poly.type
_entity_poly.pdbx_seq_one_letter_code
_entity_poly.pdbx_strand_id
1 'polypeptide(L)'
;MLKDYIVNDSSINNYQQLNDTMLYMDYLNAEYTNIIAKPDDAYRYQGNLFALFNELNISSKLHVFTMHINGYTNPVQYKGDKLIFKVPNLNLINYLEKIYN
;
A
#
# COMPACT_ATOMS: atom_id res chain seq x y z
N MET A 1 35.73 -27.45 -2.91
CA MET A 1 35.18 -26.42 -1.98
C MET A 1 34.05 -25.72 -2.72
N LEU A 2 32.80 -26.03 -2.37
CA LEU A 2 31.67 -25.22 -2.84
C LEU A 2 31.76 -23.87 -2.12
N LYS A 3 31.80 -22.79 -2.90
CA LYS A 3 31.62 -21.44 -2.36
C LYS A 3 30.15 -21.35 -1.97
N ASP A 4 29.88 -21.28 -0.66
CA ASP A 4 28.56 -20.94 -0.17
C ASP A 4 28.18 -19.56 -0.70
N TYR A 5 27.23 -19.53 -1.64
CA TYR A 5 26.56 -18.31 -2.03
C TYR A 5 25.71 -17.89 -0.83
N ILE A 6 26.25 -17.00 0.01
CA ILE A 6 25.44 -16.27 0.98
C ILE A 6 24.56 -15.35 0.16
N VAL A 7 23.34 -15.80 -0.11
CA VAL A 7 22.27 -14.94 -0.61
C VAL A 7 21.93 -14.02 0.55
N ASN A 8 22.51 -12.82 0.56
CA ASN A 8 21.98 -11.72 1.36
C ASN A 8 20.61 -11.40 0.77
N ASP A 9 19.59 -12.07 1.30
CA ASP A 9 18.23 -11.95 0.81
C ASP A 9 17.62 -10.65 1.32
N SER A 10 17.95 -9.56 0.64
CA SER A 10 17.42 -8.22 0.90
C SER A 10 15.88 -8.17 0.88
N SER A 11 15.22 -9.19 0.33
CA SER A 11 13.76 -9.28 0.29
C SER A 11 13.15 -9.49 1.68
N ILE A 12 13.81 -10.27 2.55
CA ILE A 12 13.31 -10.58 3.90
C ILE A 12 13.26 -9.33 4.78
N ASN A 13 14.30 -8.49 4.71
CA ASN A 13 14.34 -7.22 5.44
C ASN A 13 13.24 -6.25 4.96
N ASN A 14 12.91 -6.28 3.67
CA ASN A 14 11.87 -5.44 3.07
C ASN A 14 10.46 -5.85 3.54
N TYR A 15 10.18 -7.15 3.68
CA TYR A 15 8.89 -7.62 4.20
C TYR A 15 8.70 -7.32 5.69
N GLN A 16 9.76 -7.43 6.50
CA GLN A 16 9.71 -7.06 7.92
C GLN A 16 9.41 -5.56 8.09
N GLN A 17 10.14 -4.70 7.37
CA GLN A 17 9.92 -3.25 7.38
C GLN A 17 8.49 -2.88 6.94
N LEU A 18 7.96 -3.56 5.92
CA LEU A 18 6.59 -3.32 5.44
C LEU A 18 5.53 -3.71 6.48
N ASN A 19 5.70 -4.87 7.14
CA ASN A 19 4.81 -5.30 8.22
C ASN A 19 4.88 -4.36 9.42
N ASP A 20 6.08 -3.94 9.83
CA ASP A 20 6.26 -2.99 10.94
C ASP A 20 5.59 -1.64 10.64
N THR A 21 5.73 -1.17 9.40
CA THR A 21 5.09 0.07 8.92
C THR A 21 3.56 -0.06 8.93
N MET A 22 3.01 -1.20 8.48
CA MET A 22 1.56 -1.46 8.54
C MET A 22 1.05 -1.48 9.98
N LEU A 23 1.73 -2.19 10.87
CA LEU A 23 1.37 -2.26 12.28
C LEU A 23 1.39 -0.87 12.95
N TYR A 24 2.36 -0.04 12.57
CA TYR A 24 2.45 1.33 13.04
C TYR A 24 1.32 2.22 12.48
N MET A 25 0.93 2.03 11.22
CA MET A 25 -0.23 2.74 10.65
C MET A 25 -1.54 2.39 11.35
N ASP A 26 -1.73 1.12 11.68
CA ASP A 26 -2.88 0.63 12.45
C ASP A 26 -2.88 1.25 13.87
N TYR A 27 -1.69 1.39 14.49
CA TYR A 27 -1.54 2.01 15.81
C TYR A 27 -1.85 3.51 15.82
N LEU A 28 -1.39 4.25 14.80
CA LEU A 28 -1.51 5.70 14.78
C LEU A 28 -2.88 6.25 14.35
N ASN A 29 -3.82 5.40 13.90
CA ASN A 29 -5.00 5.90 13.17
C ASN A 29 -4.56 6.88 12.06
N ALA A 30 -3.50 6.49 11.33
CA ALA A 30 -2.66 7.37 10.52
C ALA A 30 -3.47 8.44 9.79
N GLU A 31 -3.05 9.71 9.88
CA GLU A 31 -3.67 10.81 9.15
C GLU A 31 -3.86 10.41 7.68
N TYR A 32 -5.12 10.33 7.27
CA TYR A 32 -5.51 9.94 5.93
C TYR A 32 -6.29 11.05 5.26
N THR A 33 -6.18 11.09 3.95
CA THR A 33 -7.03 11.90 3.08
C THR A 33 -8.01 10.98 2.37
N ASN A 34 -9.23 11.44 2.16
CA ASN A 34 -10.20 10.69 1.37
C ASN A 34 -10.07 11.08 -0.09
N ILE A 35 -9.83 10.09 -0.95
CA ILE A 35 -9.90 10.24 -2.40
C ILE A 35 -11.16 9.54 -2.89
N ILE A 36 -11.90 10.21 -3.77
CA ILE A 36 -13.17 9.73 -4.29
C ILE A 36 -12.97 9.26 -5.72
N ALA A 37 -13.28 7.99 -5.99
CA ALA A 37 -13.37 7.42 -7.32
C ALA A 37 -14.73 7.73 -7.95
N LYS A 38 -14.73 8.00 -9.25
CA LYS A 38 -15.98 8.07 -10.01
C LYS A 38 -16.56 6.65 -10.15
N PRO A 39 -17.89 6.49 -10.18
CA PRO A 39 -18.51 5.18 -10.38
C PRO A 39 -18.04 4.45 -11.65
N ASP A 40 -17.85 5.18 -12.75
CA ASP A 40 -17.39 4.60 -14.02
C ASP A 40 -15.97 4.02 -13.91
N ASP A 41 -15.08 4.71 -13.20
CA ASP A 41 -13.71 4.25 -12.96
C ASP A 41 -13.72 3.05 -12.00
N ALA A 42 -14.52 3.11 -10.93
CA ALA A 42 -14.69 2.00 -9.99
C ALA A 42 -15.13 0.71 -10.70
N TYR A 43 -16.10 0.80 -11.61
CA TYR A 43 -16.55 -0.34 -12.42
C TYR A 43 -15.47 -0.79 -13.42
N ARG A 44 -14.84 0.15 -14.12
CA ARG A 44 -13.79 -0.13 -15.13
C ARG A 44 -12.62 -0.91 -14.54
N TYR A 45 -12.20 -0.57 -13.33
CA TYR A 45 -11.03 -1.16 -12.67
C TYR A 45 -11.40 -2.26 -11.66
N GLN A 46 -12.61 -2.83 -11.74
CA GLN A 46 -12.99 -3.99 -10.94
C GLN A 46 -11.97 -5.13 -11.13
N GLY A 47 -11.53 -5.73 -10.02
CA GLY A 47 -10.48 -6.77 -10.02
C GLY A 47 -9.05 -6.25 -10.24
N ASN A 48 -8.84 -4.93 -10.32
CA ASN A 48 -7.52 -4.33 -10.45
C ASN A 48 -7.40 -3.00 -9.67
N LEU A 49 -7.34 -3.10 -8.34
CA LEU A 49 -7.29 -1.92 -7.46
C LEU A 49 -6.07 -1.02 -7.70
N PHE A 50 -4.92 -1.59 -8.06
CA PHE A 50 -3.71 -0.79 -8.32
C PHE A 50 -3.82 0.04 -9.60
N ALA A 51 -4.50 -0.47 -10.63
CA ALA A 51 -4.81 0.33 -11.81
C ALA A 51 -5.75 1.50 -11.48
N LEU A 52 -6.75 1.28 -10.61
CA LEU A 52 -7.58 2.37 -10.10
C LEU A 52 -6.75 3.41 -9.33
N PHE A 53 -5.84 2.98 -8.47
CA PHE A 53 -4.97 3.90 -7.73
C PHE A 53 -4.09 4.75 -8.64
N ASN A 54 -3.59 4.19 -9.75
CA ASN A 54 -2.88 4.98 -10.76
C ASN A 54 -3.78 6.03 -11.40
N GLU A 55 -5.03 5.68 -11.77
CA GLU A 55 -6.01 6.63 -12.32
C GLU A 55 -6.34 7.76 -11.32
N LEU A 56 -6.40 7.43 -10.03
CA LEU A 56 -6.61 8.38 -8.95
C LEU A 56 -5.35 9.20 -8.58
N ASN A 57 -4.26 9.06 -9.33
CA ASN A 57 -2.97 9.71 -9.07
C ASN A 57 -2.39 9.43 -7.68
N ILE A 58 -2.69 8.26 -7.11
CA ILE A 58 -2.09 7.81 -5.85
C ILE A 58 -0.71 7.24 -6.16
N SER A 59 0.31 7.76 -5.47
CA SER A 59 1.69 7.29 -5.59
C SER A 59 1.80 5.78 -5.39
N SER A 60 2.56 5.10 -6.24
CA SER A 60 2.78 3.64 -6.17
C SER A 60 3.34 3.18 -4.82
N LYS A 61 4.15 4.03 -4.18
CA LYS A 61 4.65 3.79 -2.82
C LYS A 61 3.53 3.65 -1.78
N LEU A 62 2.38 4.27 -2.03
CA LEU A 62 1.24 4.25 -1.13
C LEU A 62 0.24 3.14 -1.45
N HIS A 63 0.39 2.41 -2.56
CA HIS A 63 -0.62 1.46 -3.01
C HIS A 63 -0.89 0.36 -2.00
N VAL A 64 0.17 -0.26 -1.46
CA VAL A 64 0.04 -1.34 -0.49
C VAL A 64 -0.59 -0.84 0.82
N PHE A 65 -0.16 0.34 1.31
CA PHE A 65 -0.73 0.94 2.51
C PHE A 65 -2.18 1.38 2.33
N THR A 66 -2.50 1.97 1.18
CA THR A 66 -3.86 2.36 0.78
C THR A 66 -4.75 1.14 0.66
N MET A 67 -4.24 0.03 0.12
CA MET A 67 -4.98 -1.23 0.05
C MET A 67 -5.29 -1.76 1.46
N HIS A 68 -4.27 -1.85 2.33
CA HIS A 68 -4.37 -2.35 3.70
C HIS A 68 -5.38 -1.55 4.54
N ILE A 69 -5.22 -0.22 4.62
CA ILE A 69 -6.10 0.65 5.42
C ILE A 69 -7.56 0.65 4.91
N ASN A 70 -7.78 0.27 3.65
CA ASN A 70 -9.11 0.15 3.07
C ASN A 70 -9.73 -1.24 3.20
N GLY A 71 -9.05 -2.17 3.88
CA GLY A 71 -9.54 -3.51 4.20
C GLY A 71 -9.30 -4.55 3.10
N TYR A 72 -8.43 -4.25 2.14
CA TYR A 72 -8.07 -5.19 1.07
C TYR A 72 -6.72 -5.84 1.39
N THR A 73 -6.62 -7.15 1.14
CA THR A 73 -5.35 -7.90 1.26
C THR A 73 -4.76 -8.24 -0.10
N ASN A 74 -5.55 -8.12 -1.17
CA ASN A 74 -5.11 -8.34 -2.55
C ASN A 74 -5.85 -7.37 -3.49
N PRO A 75 -5.17 -6.74 -4.46
CA PRO A 75 -5.79 -5.80 -5.39
C PRO A 75 -6.94 -6.39 -6.23
N VAL A 76 -6.97 -7.72 -6.43
CA VAL A 76 -8.04 -8.38 -7.20
C VAL A 76 -9.35 -8.52 -6.42
N GLN A 77 -9.34 -8.26 -5.11
CA GLN A 77 -10.54 -8.32 -4.26
C GLN A 77 -11.47 -7.11 -4.48
N TYR A 78 -11.01 -6.07 -5.17
CA TYR A 78 -11.81 -4.88 -5.41
C TYR A 78 -13.00 -5.18 -6.34
N LYS A 79 -14.23 -4.93 -5.86
CA LYS A 79 -15.47 -5.26 -6.58
C LYS A 79 -16.13 -4.07 -7.27
N GLY A 80 -15.50 -2.90 -7.27
CA GLY A 80 -16.12 -1.67 -7.79
C GLY A 80 -17.21 -1.07 -6.89
N ASP A 81 -17.41 -1.63 -5.70
CA ASP A 81 -18.43 -1.24 -4.72
C ASP A 81 -17.98 -0.06 -3.84
N LYS A 82 -16.68 0.06 -3.58
CA LYS A 82 -16.09 1.14 -2.80
C LYS A 82 -15.67 2.31 -3.69
N LEU A 83 -16.19 3.49 -3.38
CA LEU A 83 -15.88 4.74 -4.10
C LEU A 83 -14.99 5.69 -3.30
N ILE A 84 -14.88 5.51 -1.99
CA ILE A 84 -14.09 6.39 -1.12
C ILE A 84 -12.91 5.59 -0.56
N PHE A 85 -11.71 6.07 -0.85
CA PHE A 85 -10.46 5.46 -0.40
C PHE A 85 -9.74 6.36 0.59
N LYS A 86 -9.40 5.77 1.74
CA LYS A 86 -8.49 6.40 2.70
C LYS A 86 -7.06 6.26 2.20
N VAL A 87 -6.38 7.36 1.93
CA VAL A 87 -4.99 7.39 1.45
C VAL A 87 -4.11 7.98 2.54
N PRO A 88 -3.12 7.24 3.05
CA PRO A 88 -2.25 7.73 4.12
C PRO A 88 -1.38 8.90 3.64
N ASN A 89 -1.04 9.81 4.56
CA ASN A 89 -0.16 10.92 4.27
C ASN A 89 1.26 10.43 3.90
N LEU A 90 1.75 10.83 2.72
CA LEU A 90 3.08 10.46 2.23
C LEU A 90 4.21 10.90 3.17
N ASN A 91 4.04 12.02 3.88
CA ASN A 91 5.05 12.52 4.81
C ASN A 91 5.30 11.54 5.98
N LEU A 92 4.26 10.84 6.44
CA LEU A 92 4.38 9.83 7.48
C LEU A 92 5.17 8.62 6.99
N ILE A 93 4.87 8.14 5.78
CA ILE A 93 5.60 7.02 5.16
C ILE A 93 7.08 7.39 4.97
N ASN A 94 7.36 8.57 4.43
CA ASN A 94 8.74 9.03 4.25
C ASN A 94 9.50 9.18 5.57
N TYR A 95 8.81 9.53 6.66
CA TYR A 95 9.41 9.61 7.99
C TYR A 95 9.75 8.21 8.54
N LEU A 96 8.85 7.24 8.38
CA LEU A 96 9.07 5.87 8.83
C LEU A 96 10.19 5.20 8.03
N GLU A 97 10.22 5.38 6.71
CA GLU A 97 11.32 4.89 5.86
C GLU A 97 12.69 5.43 6.33
N LYS A 98 12.76 6.62 6.94
CA LYS A 98 14.01 7.19 7.48
C LYS A 98 14.40 6.65 8.86
N ILE A 99 13.46 6.12 9.64
CA ILE A 99 13.77 5.53 10.95
C ILE A 99 14.30 4.10 10.77
N TYR A 100 13.75 3.37 9.79
CA TYR A 100 14.07 1.97 9.55
C TYR A 100 15.18 1.73 8.51
N ASN A 101 15.76 2.80 7.96
CA ASN A 101 17.01 2.80 7.15
C ASN A 101 18.12 3.55 7.87
#